data_AF-A0A0U1D0M7-F1
#
_entry.id   AF-A0A0U1D0M7-F1
#
_cell.length_a   1.000
_cell.length_b   1.000
_cell.length_c   1.000
_cell.angle_alpha   90.00
_cell.angle_beta   90.00
_cell.angle_gamma   90.00
#
_symmetry.space_group_name_H-M   'P 1'
#
loop_
_entity.id
_entity.type
_entity.pdbx_description
1 polymer ?
#
loop_
_entity_poly.entity_id
_entity_poly.type
_entity_poly.pdbx_seq_one_letter_code
_entity_poly.pdbx_strand_id
1 'polypeptide(L)'
;MTVAAARSGSVPELADQLDAAWQRLVAVTAGMFASGDVEAAMANSAVYLEAFGHIVVAWIWLEQVLAAEGQTGDFYDGKRQAARYFFRYELPRTAPQLDLLESLDRTTLEMRANWF
;
A
#
# COMPACT_ATOMS: atom_id res chain seq x y z
N MET A 1 -0.27 2.05 18.35
CA MET A 1 0.16 1.96 16.94
C MET A 1 -0.69 2.95 16.14
N THR A 2 -0.10 3.65 15.15
CA THR A 2 -0.68 4.79 14.42
C THR A 2 -2.14 4.60 13.96
N VAL A 3 -2.49 3.43 13.41
CA VAL A 3 -3.86 3.08 13.00
C VAL A 3 -4.85 3.15 14.18
N ALA A 4 -4.50 2.61 15.34
CA ALA A 4 -5.36 2.62 16.52
C ALA A 4 -5.61 4.06 17.03
N ALA A 5 -4.58 4.92 16.99
CA ALA A 5 -4.71 6.33 17.35
C ALA A 5 -5.62 7.08 16.37
N ALA A 6 -5.50 6.82 15.06
CA ALA A 6 -6.35 7.42 14.04
C ALA A 6 -7.81 6.95 14.10
N ARG A 7 -8.06 5.67 14.38
CA ARG A 7 -9.42 5.13 14.57
C ARG A 7 -10.14 5.78 15.74
N SER A 8 -9.43 6.16 16.80
CA SER A 8 -10.00 6.87 17.96
C SER A 8 -10.09 8.39 17.81
N GLY A 9 -9.58 8.95 16.70
CA GLY A 9 -9.43 10.39 16.47
C GLY A 9 -10.28 10.92 15.32
N SER A 10 -9.76 11.95 14.65
CA SER A 10 -10.48 12.75 13.66
C SER A 10 -10.59 12.15 12.23
N VAL A 11 -9.96 11.01 11.94
CA VAL A 11 -9.93 10.42 10.58
C VAL A 11 -10.03 8.88 10.56
N PRO A 12 -11.10 8.28 11.12
CA PRO A 12 -11.24 6.83 11.20
C PRO A 12 -11.23 6.15 9.83
N GLU A 13 -11.75 6.79 8.78
CA GLU A 13 -11.81 6.22 7.43
C GLU A 13 -10.42 6.04 6.80
N LEU A 14 -9.47 6.94 7.07
CA LEU A 14 -8.10 6.79 6.58
C LEU A 14 -7.39 5.66 7.32
N ALA A 15 -7.65 5.51 8.62
CA ALA A 15 -7.11 4.43 9.42
C ALA A 15 -7.58 3.05 8.91
N ASP A 16 -8.88 2.92 8.61
CA ASP A 16 -9.47 1.69 8.11
C ASP A 16 -8.94 1.31 6.72
N GLN A 17 -8.78 2.29 5.82
CA GLN A 17 -8.19 2.07 4.50
C GLN A 17 -6.73 1.58 4.59
N LEU A 18 -5.92 2.22 5.45
CA LEU A 18 -4.53 1.81 5.64
C LEU A 18 -4.45 0.40 6.22
N ASP A 19 -5.26 0.10 7.23
CA ASP A 19 -5.27 -1.20 7.88
C ASP A 19 -5.67 -2.33 6.91
N ALA A 20 -6.70 -2.09 6.09
CA ALA A 20 -7.11 -3.03 5.05
C ALA A 20 -5.99 -3.30 4.03
N ALA A 21 -5.33 -2.25 3.53
CA ALA A 21 -4.22 -2.39 2.60
C ALA A 21 -3.01 -3.11 3.23
N TRP A 22 -2.69 -2.79 4.49
CA TRP A 22 -1.61 -3.43 5.24
C TRP A 22 -1.87 -4.93 5.47
N GLN A 23 -3.08 -5.28 5.91
CA GLN A 23 -3.48 -6.68 6.10
C GLN A 23 -3.42 -7.46 4.79
N ARG A 24 -3.89 -6.86 3.68
CA ARG A 24 -3.81 -7.47 2.35
C ARG A 24 -2.35 -7.71 1.94
N LEU A 25 -1.47 -6.72 2.09
CA LEU A 25 -0.04 -6.85 1.80
C LEU A 25 0.60 -7.99 2.61
N VAL A 26 0.33 -8.06 3.92
CA VAL A 26 0.85 -9.13 4.78
C VAL A 26 0.38 -10.50 4.31
N ALA A 27 -0.92 -10.64 4.00
CA ALA A 27 -1.49 -11.89 3.52
C ALA A 27 -0.86 -12.36 2.20
N VAL A 28 -0.74 -11.46 1.22
CA VAL A 28 -0.10 -11.75 -0.08
C VAL A 28 1.36 -12.11 0.10
N THR A 29 2.11 -11.33 0.90
CA THR A 29 3.53 -11.59 1.18
C THR A 29 3.70 -13.00 1.78
N ALA A 30 2.90 -13.34 2.79
CA ALA A 30 2.94 -14.65 3.42
C ALA A 30 2.59 -15.78 2.44
N GLY A 31 1.57 -15.59 1.60
CA GLY A 31 1.16 -16.54 0.56
C GLY A 31 2.27 -16.81 -0.47
N MET A 32 2.95 -15.76 -0.93
CA MET A 32 4.07 -15.88 -1.87
C MET A 32 5.19 -16.75 -1.30
N PHE A 33 5.60 -16.52 -0.05
CA PHE A 33 6.65 -17.32 0.59
C PHE A 33 6.21 -18.73 0.98
N ALA A 34 4.93 -18.93 1.31
CA ALA A 34 4.37 -20.25 1.61
C ALA A 34 4.27 -21.17 0.39
N SER A 35 4.20 -20.60 -0.83
CA SER A 35 4.10 -21.37 -2.08
C SER A 35 5.34 -22.23 -2.38
N GLY A 36 6.52 -21.82 -1.90
CA GLY A 36 7.81 -22.40 -2.26
C GLY A 36 8.31 -22.03 -3.67
N ASP A 37 7.53 -21.32 -4.48
CA ASP A 37 7.91 -20.86 -5.83
C ASP A 37 8.62 -19.49 -5.75
N VAL A 38 9.88 -19.53 -5.31
CA VAL A 38 10.72 -18.32 -5.15
C VAL A 38 10.92 -17.60 -6.47
N GLU A 39 10.99 -18.31 -7.60
CA GLU A 39 11.21 -17.70 -8.91
C GLU A 39 10.01 -16.85 -9.34
N ALA A 40 8.78 -17.37 -9.21
CA ALA A 40 7.57 -16.60 -9.50
C ALA A 40 7.43 -15.37 -8.57
N ALA A 41 7.77 -15.54 -7.29
CA ALA A 41 7.76 -14.44 -6.32
C ALA A 41 8.77 -13.33 -6.69
N MET A 42 9.97 -13.69 -7.14
CA MET A 42 11.02 -12.73 -7.51
C MET A 42 10.78 -12.08 -8.87
N ALA A 43 10.12 -12.77 -9.81
CA ALA A 43 9.79 -12.27 -11.14
C ALA A 43 8.95 -10.98 -11.09
N ASN A 44 8.16 -10.77 -10.03
CA ASN A 44 7.30 -9.61 -9.83
C ASN A 44 7.75 -8.71 -8.65
N SER A 45 9.02 -8.82 -8.22
CA SER A 45 9.55 -8.07 -7.08
C SER A 45 9.44 -6.54 -7.21
N ALA A 46 9.55 -5.99 -8.41
CA ALA A 46 9.37 -4.56 -8.64
C ALA A 46 7.93 -4.11 -8.33
N VAL A 47 6.92 -4.89 -8.77
CA VAL A 47 5.50 -4.63 -8.49
C VAL A 47 5.22 -4.70 -6.99
N TYR A 48 5.83 -5.68 -6.30
CA TYR A 48 5.77 -5.78 -4.85
C TYR A 48 6.31 -4.53 -4.14
N LEU A 49 7.50 -4.07 -4.53
CA LEU A 49 8.14 -2.91 -3.92
C LEU A 49 7.35 -1.62 -4.18
N GLU A 50 6.70 -1.50 -5.34
CA GLU A 50 5.81 -0.38 -5.65
C GLU A 50 4.57 -0.39 -4.74
N ALA A 51 3.86 -1.51 -4.67
CA ALA A 51 2.68 -1.64 -3.81
C ALA A 51 3.02 -1.38 -2.33
N PHE A 52 4.12 -1.97 -1.86
CA PHE A 52 4.65 -1.75 -0.51
C PHE A 52 4.95 -0.26 -0.26
N GLY A 53 5.63 0.39 -1.20
CA GLY A 53 5.99 1.81 -1.12
C GLY A 53 4.75 2.72 -0.99
N HIS A 54 3.71 2.47 -1.79
CA HIS A 54 2.45 3.22 -1.70
C HIS A 54 1.79 3.08 -0.32
N ILE A 55 1.77 1.86 0.25
CA ILE A 55 1.18 1.62 1.58
C ILE A 55 1.98 2.34 2.67
N VAL A 56 3.32 2.33 2.59
CA VAL A 56 4.18 3.06 3.54
C VAL A 56 3.99 4.58 3.42
N VAL A 57 3.87 5.13 2.21
CA VAL A 57 3.61 6.56 2.03
C VAL A 57 2.22 6.95 2.55
N ALA A 58 1.21 6.09 2.39
CA ALA A 58 -0.10 6.30 3.01
C ALA A 58 -0.01 6.32 4.55
N TRP A 59 0.81 5.45 5.16
CA TRP A 59 1.10 5.51 6.59
C TRP A 59 1.72 6.86 6.96
N ILE A 60 2.78 7.29 6.29
CA ILE A 60 3.43 8.59 6.57
C ILE A 60 2.40 9.74 6.50
N TRP A 61 1.50 9.73 5.51
CA TRP A 61 0.43 10.72 5.42
C TRP A 61 -0.55 10.67 6.58
N LEU A 62 -0.91 9.48 7.06
CA LEU A 62 -1.75 9.33 8.25
C LEU A 62 -1.07 9.95 9.49
N GLU A 63 0.24 9.74 9.66
CA GLU A 63 1.00 10.36 10.75
C GLU A 63 1.00 11.89 10.66
N GLN A 64 1.12 12.45 9.45
CA GLN A 64 1.04 13.89 9.26
C GLN A 64 -0.34 14.45 9.60
N VAL A 65 -1.42 13.71 9.30
CA VAL A 65 -2.79 14.13 9.65
C VAL A 65 -2.99 14.12 11.17
N LEU A 66 -2.50 13.09 11.86
CA LEU A 66 -2.57 13.02 13.33
C LEU A 66 -1.75 14.12 13.98
N ALA A 67 -0.54 14.38 13.49
CA ALA A 67 0.31 15.47 13.98
C ALA A 67 -0.31 16.86 13.75
N ALA A 68 -1.20 17.00 12.77
CA ALA A 68 -1.92 18.24 12.48
C ALA A 68 -3.22 18.38 13.28
N GLU A 69 -3.60 17.42 14.14
CA GLU A 69 -4.87 17.50 14.87
C GLU A 69 -4.95 18.77 15.74
N GLY A 70 -6.10 19.45 15.71
CA GLY A 70 -6.31 20.74 16.40
C GLY A 70 -5.60 21.97 15.79
N GLN A 71 -4.69 21.77 14.84
CA GLN A 71 -3.95 22.87 14.18
C GLN A 71 -4.73 23.45 13.00
N THR A 72 -4.57 24.75 12.69
CA THR A 72 -5.28 25.41 11.57
C THR A 72 -4.33 26.25 10.72
N GLY A 73 -4.72 26.55 9.48
CA GLY A 73 -3.95 27.37 8.53
C GLY A 73 -3.44 26.57 7.33
N ASP A 74 -3.12 27.29 6.26
CA ASP A 74 -2.85 26.76 4.91
C ASP A 74 -1.88 25.57 4.88
N PHE A 75 -0.83 25.59 5.71
CA PHE A 75 0.12 24.49 5.81
C PHE A 75 -0.53 23.18 6.29
N TYR A 76 -1.29 23.23 7.39
CA TYR A 76 -1.94 22.05 7.97
C TYR A 76 -3.12 21.60 7.11
N ASP A 77 -3.88 22.54 6.54
CA ASP A 77 -4.98 22.22 5.64
C ASP A 77 -4.47 21.58 4.35
N GLY A 78 -3.32 22.04 3.84
CA GLY A 78 -2.60 21.40 2.74
C GLY A 78 -2.17 19.96 3.05
N LYS A 79 -1.65 19.69 4.26
CA LYS A 79 -1.30 18.31 4.68
C LYS A 79 -2.51 17.39 4.71
N ARG A 80 -3.64 17.85 5.25
CA ARG A 80 -4.90 17.06 5.26
C ARG A 80 -5.42 16.80 3.85
N GLN A 81 -5.33 17.80 2.97
CA GLN A 81 -5.77 17.66 1.59
C GLN A 81 -4.88 16.70 0.80
N ALA A 82 -3.56 16.78 0.97
CA ALA A 82 -2.62 15.86 0.35
C ALA A 82 -2.83 14.41 0.84
N ALA A 83 -3.05 14.20 2.13
CA ALA A 83 -3.40 12.88 2.66
C ALA A 83 -4.71 12.36 2.05
N ARG A 84 -5.77 13.18 1.98
CA ARG A 84 -7.03 12.80 1.32
C ARG A 84 -6.83 12.40 -0.14
N TYR A 85 -6.02 13.15 -0.89
CA TYR A 85 -5.67 12.81 -2.25
C TYR A 85 -4.95 11.45 -2.31
N PHE A 86 -3.91 11.27 -1.50
CA PHE A 86 -3.11 10.04 -1.53
C PHE A 86 -3.96 8.80 -1.23
N PHE A 87 -4.78 8.85 -0.18
CA PHE A 87 -5.68 7.75 0.18
C PHE A 87 -6.74 7.47 -0.88
N ARG A 88 -7.22 8.49 -1.61
CA ARG A 88 -8.28 8.31 -2.61
C ARG A 88 -7.77 7.96 -4.01
N TYR A 89 -6.56 8.35 -4.36
CA TYR A 89 -6.03 8.22 -5.73
C TYR A 89 -4.84 7.26 -5.82
N GLU A 90 -3.96 7.25 -4.82
CA GLU A 90 -2.68 6.54 -4.87
C GLU A 90 -2.73 5.21 -4.13
N LEU A 91 -3.35 5.16 -2.94
CA LEU A 91 -3.47 3.91 -2.18
C LEU A 91 -4.28 2.82 -2.92
N PRO A 92 -5.41 3.12 -3.60
CA PRO A 92 -6.19 2.08 -4.29
C PRO A 92 -5.47 1.41 -5.46
N ARG A 93 -4.39 2.01 -5.98
CA ARG A 93 -3.56 1.42 -7.06
C ARG A 93 -2.86 0.13 -6.61
N THR A 94 -2.69 -0.04 -5.31
CA THR A 94 -2.04 -1.23 -4.74
C THR A 94 -2.91 -2.49 -4.86
N ALA A 95 -4.24 -2.36 -4.95
CA ALA A 95 -5.14 -3.51 -5.03
C ALA A 95 -4.87 -4.44 -6.23
N PRO A 96 -4.91 -3.96 -7.49
CA PRO A 96 -4.61 -4.82 -8.64
C PRO A 96 -3.17 -5.34 -8.66
N GLN A 97 -2.22 -4.59 -8.08
CA GLN A 97 -0.83 -5.05 -7.93
C GLN A 97 -0.75 -6.23 -6.96
N LEU A 98 -1.46 -6.17 -5.83
CA LEU A 98 -1.53 -7.24 -4.84
C LEU A 98 -2.26 -8.47 -5.38
N ASP A 99 -3.29 -8.29 -6.22
CA ASP A 99 -3.98 -9.39 -6.89
C ASP A 99 -3.07 -10.12 -7.89
N LEU A 100 -2.26 -9.37 -8.66
CA LEU A 100 -1.24 -9.95 -9.54
C LEU A 100 -0.22 -10.77 -8.74
N LEU A 101 0.28 -10.21 -7.64
CA LEU A 101 1.27 -10.88 -6.79
C LEU A 101 0.73 -12.15 -6.13
N GLU A 102 -0.53 -12.14 -5.69
CA GLU A 102 -1.20 -13.33 -5.14
C GLU A 102 -1.33 -14.45 -6.17
N SER A 103 -1.53 -14.10 -7.44
CA SER A 103 -1.64 -15.10 -8.51
C SER A 103 -0.32 -15.81 -8.85
N LEU A 104 0.82 -15.33 -8.30
CA LEU A 104 2.16 -15.81 -8.63
C LEU A 104 2.41 -15.85 -10.14
N ASP A 105 1.97 -14.80 -10.84
CA ASP A 105 2.01 -14.75 -12.30
C ASP A 105 3.44 -14.97 -12.84
N ARG A 106 3.55 -15.88 -13.82
CA ARG A 106 4.82 -16.32 -14.40
C ARG A 106 5.07 -15.73 -15.78
N THR A 107 4.23 -14.79 -16.26
CA THR A 107 4.29 -14.26 -17.61
C THR A 107 5.68 -13.72 -17.94
N THR A 108 6.32 -12.99 -17.01
CA THR A 108 7.67 -12.45 -17.18
C THR A 108 8.76 -13.51 -17.09
N LEU A 109 8.54 -14.56 -16.30
CA LEU A 109 9.47 -15.68 -16.13
C LEU A 109 9.48 -16.63 -17.34
N GLU A 110 8.33 -16.77 -18.00
CA GLU A 110 8.15 -17.65 -19.17
C GLU A 110 8.56 -17.01 -20.51
N MET A 111 8.96 -15.73 -20.49
CA MET A 111 9.46 -15.03 -21.67
C MET A 111 10.64 -15.78 -22.29
N ARG A 112 10.68 -15.83 -23.62
CA ARG A 112 11.80 -16.41 -24.38
C ARG A 112 12.43 -15.37 -25.28
N ALA A 113 13.75 -15.36 -25.31
CA ALA A 113 14.52 -14.42 -26.13
C ALA A 113 14.20 -14.52 -27.64
N ASN A 114 13.74 -15.67 -28.13
CA ASN A 114 13.40 -15.85 -29.54
C ASN A 114 11.99 -15.34 -29.93
N TRP A 115 11.23 -14.78 -28.98
CA TRP A 115 9.93 -14.15 -29.24
C TRP A 115 10.01 -12.63 -29.43
N PHE A 116 11.15 -12.01 -29.11
CA PHE A 116 11.35 -10.55 -29.06
C PHE A 116 12.63 -10.11 -29.76
#